data_AF-A0A9N7RTF9-F1
#
_entry.id   AF-A0A9N7RTF9-F1
#
_cell.length_a   1.000
_cell.length_b   1.000
_cell.length_c   1.000
_cell.angle_alpha   90.00
_cell.angle_beta   90.00
_cell.angle_gamma   90.00
#
_symmetry.space_group_name_H-M   'P 1'
#
loop_
_entity.id
_entity.type
_entity.pdbx_description
1 polymer ?
#
loop_
_entity_poly.entity_id
_entity_poly.type
_entity_poly.pdbx_seq_one_letter_code
_entity_poly.pdbx_strand_id
1 'polypeptide(L)'
;ITAESLCKRIGAFDHMDDFVGLSYTSSEFENLPALQKTIALQRMSIFTRVEPSHKRMLVEALQHQNEVVAMTRDGVNDAPVRGMLNIGISMGSGTAVAKSASDMVLVDDSYATIVA
;
A
#
# COMPACT_ATOMS: atom_id res chain seq x y z
N ILE A 1 -10.62 2.47 15.87
CA ILE A 1 -11.14 2.43 14.48
C ILE A 1 -10.35 1.35 13.76
N THR A 2 -11.01 0.33 13.25
CA THR A 2 -10.38 -0.75 12.48
C THR A 2 -10.13 -0.27 11.05
N ALA A 3 -9.07 -0.76 10.38
CA ALA A 3 -8.76 -0.36 9.01
C ALA A 3 -9.95 -0.59 8.06
N GLU A 4 -10.64 -1.72 8.18
CA GLU A 4 -11.86 -2.03 7.42
C GLU A 4 -12.97 -1.00 7.62
N SER A 5 -13.20 -0.55 8.85
CA SER A 5 -14.20 0.49 9.15
C SER A 5 -13.83 1.83 8.53
N LEU A 6 -12.53 2.16 8.47
CA LEU A 6 -12.06 3.36 7.80
C LEU A 6 -12.28 3.24 6.28
N CYS A 7 -11.92 2.12 5.69
CA CYS A 7 -12.08 1.88 4.25
C CYS A 7 -13.54 2.00 3.79
N LYS A 8 -14.49 1.44 4.55
CA LYS A 8 -15.93 1.61 4.30
C LYS A 8 -16.38 3.07 4.42
N ARG A 9 -15.81 3.81 5.37
CA ARG A 9 -16.18 5.23 5.58
C ARG A 9 -15.70 6.15 4.47
N ILE A 10 -14.55 5.86 3.88
CA ILE A 10 -13.95 6.68 2.80
C ILE A 10 -14.40 6.26 1.40
N GLY A 11 -15.22 5.20 1.29
CA GLY A 11 -15.72 4.70 0.02
C GLY A 11 -14.70 3.95 -0.84
N ALA A 12 -13.51 3.62 -0.30
CA ALA A 12 -12.41 3.05 -1.07
C ALA A 12 -12.75 1.67 -1.68
N PHE A 13 -13.69 0.94 -1.05
CA PHE A 13 -14.08 -0.41 -1.45
C PHE A 13 -15.61 -0.59 -1.43
N ASP A 14 -16.38 0.45 -1.80
CA ASP A 14 -17.86 0.40 -1.80
C ASP A 14 -18.44 -0.67 -2.75
N HIS A 15 -17.64 -1.17 -3.68
CA HIS A 15 -17.98 -2.27 -4.60
C HIS A 15 -17.73 -3.66 -3.99
N MET A 16 -17.24 -3.74 -2.75
CA MET A 16 -16.92 -4.99 -2.07
C MET A 16 -17.92 -5.23 -0.93
N ASP A 17 -18.66 -6.34 -1.02
CA ASP A 17 -19.67 -6.70 0.00
C ASP A 17 -19.04 -6.96 1.38
N ASP A 18 -17.87 -7.61 1.38
CA ASP A 18 -17.06 -7.84 2.58
C ASP A 18 -15.55 -7.82 2.28
N PHE A 19 -14.74 -7.94 3.34
CA PHE A 19 -13.28 -8.01 3.24
C PHE A 19 -12.74 -9.43 3.46
N VAL A 20 -13.58 -10.46 3.34
CA VAL A 20 -13.19 -11.84 3.62
C VAL A 20 -12.18 -12.29 2.55
N GLY A 21 -10.98 -12.68 2.99
CA GLY A 21 -9.88 -13.05 2.09
C GLY A 21 -9.19 -11.86 1.41
N LEU A 22 -9.48 -10.63 1.86
CA LEU A 22 -8.99 -9.37 1.28
C LEU A 22 -8.33 -8.48 2.34
N SER A 23 -8.67 -8.70 3.61
CA SER A 23 -8.08 -8.05 4.78
C SER A 23 -7.24 -9.04 5.58
N TYR A 24 -6.00 -8.66 5.85
CA TYR A 24 -5.07 -9.44 6.67
C TYR A 24 -4.33 -8.54 7.66
N THR A 25 -4.04 -9.07 8.84
CA THR A 25 -2.96 -8.57 9.70
C THR A 25 -1.63 -9.21 9.31
N SER A 26 -0.51 -8.59 9.65
CA SER A 26 0.82 -9.20 9.47
C SER A 26 0.91 -10.60 10.05
N SER A 27 0.43 -10.80 11.28
CA SER A 27 0.42 -12.10 11.95
C SER A 27 -0.46 -13.14 11.24
N GLU A 28 -1.65 -12.76 10.75
CA GLU A 28 -2.50 -13.68 10.00
C GLU A 28 -1.82 -14.09 8.69
N PHE A 29 -1.26 -13.12 7.96
CA PHE A 29 -0.57 -13.37 6.71
C PHE A 29 0.64 -14.30 6.90
N GLU A 30 1.46 -14.08 7.92
CA GLU A 30 2.63 -14.92 8.20
C GLU A 30 2.26 -16.37 8.53
N ASN A 31 1.10 -16.60 9.14
CA ASN A 31 0.61 -17.93 9.48
C ASN A 31 -0.04 -18.67 8.29
N LEU A 32 -0.26 -18.00 7.15
CA LEU A 32 -0.82 -18.66 5.97
C LEU A 32 0.17 -19.65 5.35
N PRO A 33 -0.33 -20.76 4.77
CA PRO A 33 0.46 -21.63 3.91
C PRO A 33 1.05 -20.88 2.71
N ALA A 34 2.21 -21.31 2.21
CA ALA A 34 2.90 -20.63 1.11
C ALA A 34 2.01 -20.39 -0.14
N LEU A 35 1.19 -21.37 -0.53
CA LEU A 35 0.26 -21.22 -1.64
C LEU A 35 -0.82 -20.16 -1.36
N GLN A 36 -1.33 -20.10 -0.13
CA GLN A 36 -2.33 -19.10 0.26
C GLN A 36 -1.73 -17.71 0.39
N LYS A 37 -0.46 -17.59 0.81
CA LYS A 37 0.27 -16.31 0.81
C LYS A 37 0.36 -15.72 -0.58
N THR A 38 0.68 -16.53 -1.59
CA THR A 38 0.69 -16.07 -2.98
C THR A 38 -0.68 -15.55 -3.40
N ILE A 39 -1.74 -16.33 -3.18
CA ILE A 39 -3.11 -15.93 -3.53
C ILE A 39 -3.51 -14.64 -2.78
N ALA A 40 -3.17 -14.54 -1.49
CA ALA A 40 -3.45 -13.36 -0.68
C ALA A 40 -2.70 -12.14 -1.22
N LEU A 41 -1.42 -12.25 -1.59
CA LEU A 41 -0.65 -11.14 -2.17
C LEU A 41 -1.25 -10.58 -3.48
N GLN A 42 -1.99 -11.40 -4.22
CA GLN A 42 -2.65 -10.97 -5.47
C GLN A 42 -3.98 -10.26 -5.24
N ARG A 43 -4.68 -10.59 -4.15
CA ARG A 43 -6.06 -10.14 -3.91
C ARG A 43 -6.20 -9.18 -2.74
N MET A 44 -5.23 -9.15 -1.84
CA MET A 44 -5.27 -8.37 -0.62
C MET A 44 -5.47 -6.89 -0.93
N SER A 45 -6.48 -6.31 -0.30
CA SER A 45 -6.83 -4.90 -0.41
C SER A 45 -6.49 -4.14 0.88
N ILE A 46 -6.47 -4.84 2.02
CA ILE A 46 -6.20 -4.25 3.34
C ILE A 46 -5.11 -5.05 4.04
N PHE A 47 -4.01 -4.39 4.40
CA PHE A 47 -2.94 -4.99 5.21
C PHE A 47 -2.64 -4.14 6.42
N THR A 48 -2.75 -4.73 7.61
CA THR A 48 -2.64 -3.98 8.87
C THR A 48 -1.52 -4.50 9.76
N ARG A 49 -1.03 -3.62 10.65
CA ARG A 49 0.08 -3.91 11.58
C ARG A 49 1.35 -4.38 10.86
N VAL A 50 1.64 -3.75 9.73
CA VAL A 50 2.73 -4.15 8.83
C VAL A 50 4.07 -3.57 9.26
N GLU A 51 5.13 -4.29 8.90
CA GLU A 51 6.53 -3.90 9.11
C GLU A 51 7.11 -3.41 7.78
N PRO A 52 8.25 -2.68 7.77
CA PRO A 52 8.89 -2.26 6.52
C PRO A 52 9.23 -3.42 5.57
N SER A 53 9.58 -4.60 6.10
CA SER A 53 9.82 -5.82 5.33
C SER A 53 8.58 -6.28 4.56
N HIS A 54 7.39 -6.16 5.17
CA HIS A 54 6.11 -6.54 4.58
C HIS A 54 5.74 -5.66 3.38
N LYS A 55 6.04 -4.36 3.44
CA LYS A 55 5.87 -3.43 2.31
C LYS A 55 6.75 -3.85 1.13
N ARG A 56 8.02 -4.20 1.40
CA ARG A 56 8.95 -4.68 0.37
C ARG A 56 8.45 -5.94 -0.32
N MET A 57 8.06 -6.94 0.47
CA MET A 57 7.52 -8.20 -0.04
C MET A 57 6.31 -7.98 -0.96
N LEU A 58 5.39 -7.07 -0.60
CA LEU A 58 4.23 -6.76 -1.43
C LEU A 58 4.63 -6.15 -2.78
N VAL A 59 5.58 -5.21 -2.76
CA VAL A 59 6.08 -4.57 -3.98
C VAL A 59 6.74 -5.60 -4.89
N GLU A 60 7.62 -6.44 -4.36
CA GLU A 60 8.26 -7.52 -5.14
C GLU A 60 7.23 -8.46 -5.73
N ALA A 61 6.22 -8.87 -4.95
CA ALA A 61 5.17 -9.78 -5.41
C ALA A 61 4.32 -9.18 -6.54
N LEU A 62 4.01 -7.88 -6.48
CA LEU A 62 3.28 -7.19 -7.55
C LEU A 62 4.17 -7.00 -8.80
N GLN A 63 5.44 -6.66 -8.63
CA GLN A 63 6.38 -6.54 -9.74
C GLN A 63 6.63 -7.88 -10.44
N HIS A 64 6.70 -8.99 -9.71
CA HIS A 64 6.78 -10.33 -10.28
C HIS A 64 5.56 -10.71 -11.12
N GLN A 65 4.43 -10.03 -10.93
CA GLN A 65 3.22 -10.19 -11.73
C GLN A 65 3.18 -9.21 -12.92
N ASN A 66 4.27 -8.49 -13.18
CA ASN A 66 4.37 -7.43 -14.18
C ASN A 66 3.40 -6.27 -13.93
N GLU A 67 2.95 -6.07 -12.68
CA GLU A 67 2.13 -4.92 -12.30
C GLU A 67 3.00 -3.66 -12.11
N VAL A 68 2.44 -2.50 -12.46
CA VAL A 68 3.08 -1.21 -12.22
C VAL A 68 2.73 -0.73 -10.82
N VAL A 69 3.74 -0.68 -9.94
CA VAL A 69 3.53 -0.40 -8.52
C VAL A 69 3.80 1.07 -8.21
N ALA A 70 2.75 1.78 -7.79
CA ALA A 70 2.84 3.12 -7.21
C ALA A 70 2.59 3.06 -5.70
N MET A 71 3.38 3.81 -4.92
CA MET A 71 3.17 3.92 -3.47
C MET A 71 3.19 5.38 -3.03
N THR A 72 2.17 5.78 -2.27
CA THR A 72 2.15 7.09 -1.62
C THR A 72 2.88 7.01 -0.28
N ARG A 73 3.73 8.01 0.01
CA ARG A 73 4.59 8.09 1.18
C ARG A 73 4.45 9.44 1.85
N ASP A 74 4.27 9.45 3.17
CA ASP A 74 4.16 10.65 3.99
C ASP A 74 5.42 10.88 4.87
N GLY A 75 6.23 9.84 5.13
CA GLY A 75 7.32 9.88 6.10
C GLY A 75 8.70 9.37 5.67
N VAL A 76 9.65 9.45 6.60
CA VAL A 76 11.07 9.05 6.45
C VAL A 76 11.25 7.53 6.42
N ASN A 77 10.31 6.79 7.03
CA ASN A 77 10.38 5.33 7.17
C ASN A 77 10.17 4.55 5.86
N ASP A 78 9.72 5.21 4.79
CA ASP A 78 9.52 4.57 3.48
C ASP A 78 10.74 4.71 2.54
N ALA A 79 11.81 5.38 2.98
CA ALA A 79 13.08 5.46 2.25
C ALA A 79 13.66 4.10 1.78
N PRO A 80 13.53 2.96 2.51
CA PRO A 80 14.11 1.68 2.11
C PRO A 80 13.48 1.02 0.88
N VAL A 81 12.33 1.53 0.41
CA VAL A 81 11.62 1.01 -0.76
C VAL A 81 11.93 1.89 -2.00
N ARG A 82 12.79 2.91 -1.86
CA ARG A 82 13.21 3.79 -2.98
C ARG A 82 14.02 2.96 -3.98
N GLY A 83 13.57 2.93 -5.24
CA GLY A 83 14.15 2.11 -6.32
C GLY A 83 13.50 0.76 -6.54
N MET A 84 12.61 0.32 -5.65
CA MET A 84 11.80 -0.90 -5.84
C MET A 84 10.41 -0.60 -6.38
N LEU A 85 9.93 0.64 -6.31
CA LEU A 85 8.65 1.03 -6.91
C LEU A 85 8.87 1.54 -8.32
N ASN A 86 7.82 1.45 -9.14
CA ASN A 86 7.80 2.12 -10.43
C ASN A 86 7.58 3.63 -10.25
N ILE A 87 6.74 4.03 -9.29
CA ILE A 87 6.41 5.44 -9.03
C ILE A 87 6.28 5.68 -7.51
N GLY A 88 7.09 6.58 -6.96
CA GLY A 88 6.94 7.11 -5.60
C GLY A 88 6.14 8.40 -5.59
N ILE A 89 5.05 8.46 -4.83
CA ILE A 89 4.21 9.65 -4.67
C ILE A 89 4.39 10.19 -3.25
N SER A 90 4.59 11.50 -3.08
CA SER A 90 4.63 12.14 -1.76
C SER A 90 3.57 13.22 -1.61
N MET A 91 3.09 13.39 -0.39
CA MET A 91 2.16 14.45 -0.03
C MET A 91 2.90 15.79 0.09
N GLY A 92 2.24 16.89 -0.29
CA GLY A 92 2.68 18.27 -0.10
C GLY A 92 2.87 18.64 1.37
N SER A 93 2.15 18.01 2.30
CA SER A 93 2.41 18.08 3.75
C SER A 93 3.49 17.12 4.24
N GLY A 94 3.99 16.22 3.38
CA GLY A 94 5.02 15.25 3.71
C GLY A 94 6.38 15.86 4.07
N THR A 95 7.23 15.08 4.71
CA THR A 95 8.59 15.52 5.10
C THR A 95 9.44 15.89 3.88
N ALA A 96 10.41 16.80 4.04
CA ALA A 96 11.34 17.17 2.95
C ALA A 96 12.11 15.96 2.38
N VAL A 97 12.38 14.97 3.23
CA VAL A 97 13.00 13.70 2.82
C VAL A 97 12.05 12.86 1.95
N ALA A 98 10.76 12.82 2.27
CA ALA A 98 9.78 12.10 1.45
C ALA A 98 9.62 12.75 0.07
N LYS A 99 9.50 14.09 0.02
CA LYS A 99 9.37 14.86 -1.24
C LYS A 99 10.57 14.75 -2.16
N SER A 100 11.79 14.75 -1.60
CA SER A 100 13.02 14.60 -2.40
C SER A 100 13.25 13.16 -2.87
N ALA A 101 12.56 12.19 -2.27
CA ALA A 101 12.66 10.77 -2.60
C ALA A 101 11.51 10.27 -3.49
N SER A 102 10.53 11.12 -3.82
CA SER A 102 9.37 10.81 -4.66
C SER A 102 9.53 11.31 -6.09
N ASP A 103 8.98 10.57 -7.04
CA ASP A 103 8.90 10.94 -8.45
C ASP A 103 7.79 11.97 -8.70
N MET A 104 6.74 11.97 -7.87
CA MET A 104 5.61 12.90 -7.93
C MET A 104 5.28 13.46 -6.54
N VAL A 105 4.97 14.76 -6.46
CA VAL A 105 4.53 15.43 -5.22
C VAL A 105 3.14 16.01 -5.42
N LEU A 106 2.19 15.62 -4.57
CA LEU A 106 0.81 16.13 -4.56
C LEU A 106 0.75 17.41 -3.73
N VAL A 107 0.80 18.57 -4.39
CA VAL A 107 0.87 19.88 -3.73
C VAL A 107 -0.38 20.19 -2.88
N ASP A 108 -1.53 19.62 -3.26
CA ASP A 108 -2.84 19.85 -2.64
C ASP A 108 -3.21 18.80 -1.59
N ASP A 109 -2.33 17.82 -1.32
CA ASP A 109 -2.58 16.68 -0.44
C ASP A 109 -3.85 15.87 -0.78
N SER A 110 -4.26 15.88 -2.05
CA SER A 110 -5.47 15.19 -2.49
C SER A 110 -5.17 13.93 -3.30
N TYR A 111 -5.65 12.79 -2.81
CA TYR A 111 -5.59 11.52 -3.57
C TYR A 111 -6.40 11.57 -4.87
N ALA A 112 -7.36 12.50 -5.00
CA ALA A 112 -8.13 12.67 -6.24
C ALA A 112 -7.24 13.06 -7.42
N THR A 113 -6.13 13.76 -7.15
CA THR A 113 -5.15 14.21 -8.16
C THR A 113 -4.38 13.06 -8.80
N ILE A 114 -4.35 11.88 -8.17
CA ILE A 114 -3.76 10.67 -8.77
C ILE A 114 -4.71 10.06 -9.82
N VAL A 115 -6.02 10.24 -9.65
CA VAL A 115 -7.06 9.61 -10.48
C VAL A 115 -7.49 10.49 -11.65
N ALA A 116 -7.36 11.82 -11.50
CA ALA A 116 -7.73 12.83 -12.49
C ALA A 116 -6.77 12.90 -13.68
#